data_AF-A0A4P9WCJ8-F1
#
_entry.id   AF-A0A4P9WCJ8-F1
#
_cell.length_a   1.000
_cell.length_b   1.000
_cell.length_c   1.000
_cell.angle_alpha   90.00
_cell.angle_beta   90.00
_cell.angle_gamma   90.00
#
_symmetry.space_group_name_H-M   'P 1'
#
loop_
_entity.id
_entity.type
_entity.pdbx_description
1 polymer ?
#
loop_
_entity_poly.entity_id
_entity_poly.type
_entity_poly.pdbx_seq_one_letter_code
_entity_poly.pdbx_strand_id
1 'polypeptide(L)' 'ARETMDILHEISLLLNTGLDREALSLCVSLCETGVNPEALAAVVRELKRETKGVE' A
#
# COMPACT_ATOMS: atom_id res chain seq x y z
N ALA A 1 17.36 1.42 -3.42
CA ALA A 1 16.33 0.69 -2.67
C ALA A 1 15.80 1.51 -1.50
N ARG A 2 16.62 1.82 -0.47
CA ARG A 2 16.15 2.61 0.70
C ARG A 2 15.62 4.00 0.32
N GLU A 3 16.39 4.77 -0.43
CA GLU A 3 15.99 6.11 -0.89
C GLU A 3 14.70 6.09 -1.73
N THR A 4 14.58 5.12 -2.64
CA THR A 4 13.36 4.91 -3.44
C THR A 4 12.15 4.67 -2.55
N MET A 5 12.29 3.80 -1.54
CA MET A 5 11.21 3.52 -0.59
C MET A 5 10.88 4.73 0.29
N ASP A 6 11.87 5.56 0.64
CA ASP A 6 11.65 6.81 1.38
C ASP A 6 10.80 7.79 0.55
N ILE A 7 11.15 7.99 -0.73
CA ILE A 7 10.39 8.83 -1.66
C ILE A 7 8.96 8.30 -1.85
N LEU A 8 8.80 6.99 -2.06
CA LEU A 8 7.47 6.38 -2.22
C LEU A 8 6.62 6.55 -0.95
N HIS A 9 7.24 6.47 0.23
CA HIS A 9 6.53 6.68 1.49
C HIS A 9 6.10 8.14 1.68
N GLU A 10 6.95 9.11 1.31
CA GLU A 10 6.56 10.53 1.30
C GLU A 10 5.38 10.80 0.36
N ILE A 11 5.41 10.23 -0.86
CA ILE A 11 4.29 10.32 -1.81
C ILE A 11 3.01 9.73 -1.19
N SER A 12 3.11 8.57 -0.54
CA SER A 12 2.00 7.90 0.14
C SER A 12 1.38 8.78 1.24
N LEU A 13 2.20 9.48 2.01
CA LEU A 13 1.76 10.41 3.06
C LEU A 13 1.07 11.63 2.46
N LEU A 14 1.64 12.23 1.41
CA LEU A 14 1.05 13.38 0.71
C LEU A 14 -0.33 13.06 0.11
N LEU A 15 -0.49 11.84 -0.41
CA LEU A 15 -1.75 11.36 -0.98
C LEU A 15 -2.71 10.77 0.06
N ASN A 16 -2.31 10.73 1.33
CA ASN A 16 -3.09 10.20 2.44
C ASN A 16 -3.63 8.77 2.17
N THR A 17 -2.81 7.89 1.58
CA THR A 17 -3.24 6.51 1.25
C THR A 17 -3.46 5.65 2.51
N GLY A 18 -2.94 6.13 3.66
CA GLY A 18 -2.98 5.43 4.93
C GLY A 18 -2.20 4.12 4.92
N LEU A 19 -1.19 3.97 4.05
CA LEU A 19 -0.24 2.86 4.08
C LEU A 19 0.97 3.23 4.92
N ASP A 20 1.25 2.41 5.93
CA ASP A 20 2.54 2.46 6.62
C ASP A 20 3.66 1.94 5.71
N ARG A 21 4.91 2.05 6.20
CA ARG A 21 6.10 1.70 5.44
C ARG A 21 6.17 0.22 5.09
N GLU A 22 5.69 -0.66 5.97
CA GLU A 22 5.73 -2.11 5.75
C GLU A 22 4.71 -2.53 4.70
N ALA A 23 3.46 -2.07 4.83
CA ALA A 23 2.39 -2.31 3.87
C ALA A 23 2.74 -1.75 2.48
N LEU A 24 3.35 -0.56 2.41
CA LEU A 24 3.83 0.02 1.15
C LEU A 24 4.94 -0.83 0.52
N SER A 25 5.92 -1.29 1.31
CA SER A 25 6.98 -2.17 0.82
C SER A 25 6.42 -3.47 0.25
N LEU A 26 5.41 -4.06 0.90
CA LEU A 26 4.75 -5.25 0.41
C LEU A 26 4.01 -4.98 -0.91
N CYS A 27 3.30 -3.85 -1.02
CA CYS A 27 2.62 -3.47 -2.26
C CYS A 27 3.61 -3.31 -3.42
N VAL A 28 4.78 -2.72 -3.18
CA VAL A 28 5.85 -2.59 -4.18
C VAL A 28 6.33 -3.97 -4.63
N SER A 29 6.64 -4.88 -3.69
CA SER A 29 7.08 -6.24 -4.03
C SER A 29 6.03 -7.02 -4.82
N LEU A 30 4.74 -6.88 -4.49
CA LEU A 30 3.65 -7.51 -5.25
C LEU A 30 3.59 -6.95 -6.68
N CYS A 31 3.68 -5.63 -6.85
CA CYS A 31 3.73 -5.00 -8.18
C CYS A 31 4.97 -5.46 -8.97
N GLU A 32 6.13 -5.60 -8.34
CA GLU A 32 7.37 -6.13 -8.96
C GLU A 32 7.22 -7.58 -9.44
N THR A 33 6.36 -8.38 -8.80
CA THR A 33 6.01 -9.74 -9.25
C THR A 33 4.96 -9.79 -10.36
N GLY A 34 4.50 -8.64 -10.85
CA GLY A 34 3.51 -8.55 -11.93
C GLY A 34 2.05 -8.56 -11.48
N VAL A 35 1.78 -8.37 -10.18
CA VAL A 35 0.42 -8.19 -9.68
C VAL A 35 -0.15 -6.88 -10.23
N ASN A 36 -1.41 -6.90 -10.67
CA ASN A 36 -2.11 -5.72 -11.14
C ASN A 36 -2.35 -4.72 -9.97
N PRO A 37 -1.90 -3.45 -10.08
CA PRO A 37 -1.97 -2.49 -8.99
C PRO A 37 -3.41 -2.05 -8.66
N GLU A 38 -4.32 -2.01 -9.64
CA GLU A 38 -5.72 -1.66 -9.41
C GLU A 38 -6.45 -2.74 -8.59
N ALA A 39 -6.23 -4.02 -8.92
CA ALA A 39 -6.76 -5.16 -8.18
C ALA A 39 -6.18 -5.22 -6.77
N LEU A 40 -4.87 -4.98 -6.63
CA LEU A 40 -4.21 -4.90 -5.32
C LEU A 40 -4.83 -3.79 -4.46
N ALA A 41 -5.03 -2.60 -5.04
CA ALA A 41 -5.67 -1.50 -4.33
C ALA A 41 -7.10 -1.84 -3.88
N ALA A 42 -7.88 -2.56 -4.70
CA ALA A 42 -9.20 -3.03 -4.33
C ALA A 42 -9.15 -3.97 -3.10
N VAL A 43 -8.23 -4.94 -3.10
CA VAL A 43 -8.04 -5.88 -1.98
C VAL A 43 -7.60 -5.15 -0.70
N VAL A 44 -6.63 -4.24 -0.80
CA VAL A 44 -6.16 -3.45 0.36
C VAL A 44 -7.30 -2.61 0.95
N ARG A 45 -8.16 -2.02 0.11
CA ARG A 45 -9.32 -1.26 0.57
C ARG A 45 -10.39 -2.16 1.23
N GLU A 46 -10.56 -3.37 0.73
CA GLU A 46 -11.44 -4.38 1.31
C GLU A 46 -10.99 -4.76 2.72
N LEU A 47 -9.72 -5.18 2.86
CA LEU A 47 -9.14 -5.57 4.15
C LEU A 47 -9.16 -4.44 5.18
N LYS A 48 -8.91 -3.19 4.76
CA LYS A 48 -9.03 -2.01 5.63
C LYS A 48 -10.47 -1.73 6.05
N ARG A 49 -11.46 -2.10 5.23
CA ARG A 49 -12.88 -1.96 5.59
C ARG A 49 -13.31 -3.03 6.57
N GLU A 50 -12.91 -4.29 6.35
CA GLU A 50 -13.20 -5.40 7.26
C GLU A 50 -12.62 -5.15 8.65
N THR A 51 -11.36 -4.70 8.73
CA THR A 51 -10.71 -4.40 10.01
C THR A 51 -11.32 -3.21 10.76
N LYS A 52 -11.91 -2.24 10.05
CA LYS A 52 -12.65 -1.11 10.64
C LYS A 52 -14.12 -1.46 10.98
N GLY A 53 -14.68 -2.49 10.35
CA GLY A 53 -16.04 -2.97 10.60
C GLY A 53 -16.15 -3.95 11.78
N VAL A 54 -15.03 -4.23 12.46
CA VAL A 54 -15.01 -4.93 13.75
C VAL A 54 -15.09 -3.88 14.86
N GLU A 55 -16.28 -3.31 15.04
CA GLU A 55 -16.72 -2.58 16.24
C GLU A 55 -18.14 -3.04 16.61
#